data_AF-A0A1C5WHA0-F1
#
_entry.id   AF-A0A1C5WHA0-F1
#
_cell.length_a   1.000
_cell.length_b   1.000
_cell.length_c   1.000
_cell.angle_alpha   90.00
_cell.angle_beta   90.00
_cell.angle_gamma   90.00
#
_symmetry.space_group_name_H-M   'P 1'
#
loop_
_entity.id
_entity.type
_entity.pdbx_description
1 polymer ?
#
loop_
_entity_poly.entity_id
_entity_poly.type
_entity_poly.pdbx_seq_one_letter_code
_entity_poly.pdbx_strand_id
1 'polypeptide(L)' 'MIKGFLLAFDVILLALFLFGMIFGAKTKEKGMGLLSGTIALIIALNSLFILNS' A
#
# COMPACT_ATOMS: atom_id res chain seq x y z
N MET A 1 -12.99 9.86 14.54
CA MET A 1 -12.93 10.37 13.14
C MET A 1 -11.61 10.06 12.47
N ILE A 2 -10.46 10.47 13.02
CA ILE A 2 -9.13 10.20 12.43
C ILE A 2 -8.81 8.70 12.29
N LYS A 3 -9.19 7.87 13.27
CA LYS A 3 -8.94 6.42 13.21
C LYS A 3 -9.66 5.74 12.04
N GLY A 4 -10.92 6.10 11.77
CA GLY A 4 -11.67 5.56 10.62
C GLY A 4 -11.13 6.04 9.27
N PHE A 5 -10.65 7.28 9.20
CA PHE A 5 -9.98 7.83 8.01
C PHE A 5 -8.67 7.10 7.70
N LEU A 6 -7.82 6.89 8.72
CA LEU A 6 -6.57 6.15 8.58
C LEU A 6 -6.82 4.71 8.11
N LEU A 7 -7.82 4.03 8.67
CA LEU A 7 -8.19 2.68 8.24
C LEU A 7 -8.62 2.64 6.77
N ALA A 8 -9.43 3.62 6.32
CA ALA A 8 -9.83 3.71 4.91
C ALA A 8 -8.64 4.01 3.99
N PHE A 9 -7.72 4.86 4.43
CA PHE A 9 -6.48 5.17 3.71
C PHE A 9 -5.57 3.94 3.57
N ASP A 10 -5.44 3.12 4.63
CA ASP A 10 -4.66 1.89 4.61
C ASP A 10 -5.23 0.84 3.63
N VAL A 11 -6.56 0.74 3.55
CA VAL A 11 -7.23 -0.13 2.56
C VAL A 11 -6.92 0.31 1.13
N ILE A 12 -6.93 1.62 0.86
CA ILE A 12 -6.61 2.17 -0.46
C ILE A 12 -5.14 1.87 -0.82
N LEU A 13 -4.21 2.02 0.13
CA LEU A 13 -2.80 1.72 -0.08
C LEU A 13 -2.55 0.24 -0.36
N LEU A 14 -3.24 -0.67 0.34
CA LEU A 14 -3.16 -2.10 0.06
C LEU A 14 -3.72 -2.47 -1.32
N ALA A 15 -4.79 -1.80 -1.77
CA ALA A 15 -5.30 -1.97 -3.13
C ALA A 15 -4.29 -1.49 -4.18
N LEU A 16 -3.63 -0.35 -3.94
CA LEU A 16 -2.55 0.16 -4.80
C LEU A 16 -1.36 -0.80 -4.84
N PHE A 17 -1.00 -1.38 -3.70
CA PHE A 17 0.05 -2.40 -3.61
C PHE A 17 -0.25 -3.61 -4.49
N LEU A 18 -1.45 -4.18 -4.35
CA LEU A 18 -1.90 -5.32 -5.15
C LEU A 18 -1.96 -4.97 -6.64
N PHE A 19 -2.47 -3.78 -6.98
CA PHE A 19 -2.53 -3.33 -8.37
C PHE A 19 -1.14 -3.15 -8.98
N GLY A 20 -0.20 -2.52 -8.26
CA GLY A 20 1.18 -2.35 -8.68
C GLY A 20 1.92 -3.67 -8.87
N MET A 21 1.67 -4.65 -7.99
CA MET A 21 2.21 -6.02 -8.09
C MET A 21 1.67 -6.77 -9.32
N ILE A 22 0.35 -6.74 -9.53
CA ILE A 22 -0.30 -7.39 -10.69
C ILE A 22 0.17 -6.73 -12.00
N PHE A 23 0.22 -5.40 -12.03
CA PHE A 23 0.69 -4.64 -13.19
C PHE A 23 2.17 -4.94 -13.48
N GLY A 24 3.06 -4.85 -12.48
CA GLY A 24 4.48 -5.13 -12.64
C GLY A 24 4.78 -6.59 -13.03
N ALA A 25 3.96 -7.54 -12.57
CA ALA A 25 4.06 -8.94 -13.02
C ALA A 25 3.68 -9.08 -14.51
N LYS A 26 2.73 -8.28 -15.01
CA LYS A 26 2.22 -8.34 -16.38
C LYS A 26 3.06 -7.55 -17.38
N THR A 27 3.64 -6.41 -16.99
CA THR A 27 4.40 -5.52 -17.88
C THR A 27 5.88 -5.85 -18.00
N LYS A 28 6.36 -6.90 -17.33
CA LYS A 28 7.81 -7.22 -17.14
C LYS A 28 8.61 -6.13 -16.43
N GLU A 29 8.00 -5.01 -16.05
CA GLU A 29 8.56 -3.98 -15.16
C GLU A 29 8.42 -4.38 -13.69
N LYS A 30 8.80 -5.63 -13.38
CA LYS A 30 8.68 -6.21 -12.04
C LYS A 30 9.36 -5.34 -11.00
N GLY A 31 10.51 -4.73 -11.33
CA GLY A 31 11.25 -3.87 -10.41
C GLY A 31 10.45 -2.64 -9.98
N MET A 32 9.86 -1.91 -10.92
CA MET A 32 9.14 -0.67 -10.59
C MET A 32 7.81 -0.93 -9.90
N GLY A 33 7.09 -2.01 -10.27
CA GLY A 33 5.87 -2.45 -9.59
C GLY A 33 6.11 -2.97 -8.16
N LEU A 34 7.22 -3.68 -7.93
CA LEU A 34 7.62 -4.09 -6.58
C LEU A 34 8.03 -2.90 -5.72
N LEU A 35 8.78 -1.94 -6.27
CA LEU A 35 9.23 -0.76 -5.52
C LEU A 35 8.05 0.14 -5.12
N SER A 36 7.18 0.50 -6.06
CA SER A 36 6.00 1.33 -5.77
C SER A 36 5.05 0.62 -4.80
N GLY A 37 4.88 -0.70 -4.97
CA GLY A 37 4.10 -1.50 -4.06
C GLY A 37 4.68 -1.58 -2.65
N THR A 38 5.99 -1.83 -2.53
CA THR A 38 6.65 -1.92 -1.22
C THR A 38 6.55 -0.60 -0.45
N ILE A 39 6.66 0.54 -1.14
CA ILE A 39 6.46 1.87 -0.54
C ILE A 39 5.03 2.02 0.00
N ALA A 40 4.01 1.63 -0.78
CA ALA A 40 2.61 1.67 -0.34
C ALA A 40 2.36 0.80 0.90
N LEU A 41 3.01 -0.38 0.97
CA LEU A 41 2.94 -1.27 2.13
C LEU A 41 3.59 -0.66 3.38
N ILE A 42 4.77 -0.03 3.24
CA ILE A 42 5.47 0.63 4.35
C ILE A 42 4.62 1.76 4.93
N ILE A 43 3.99 2.57 4.08
CA ILE A 43 3.11 3.66 4.51
C ILE A 43 1.89 3.12 5.26
N ALA A 44 1.26 2.06 4.74
CA ALA A 44 0.11 1.42 5.37
C ALA A 44 0.46 0.83 6.75
N LEU A 45 1.63 0.18 6.87
CA LEU A 45 2.10 -0.38 8.15
C LEU A 45 2.38 0.72 9.19
N ASN A 46 2.98 1.83 8.78
CA ASN A 46 3.24 2.97 9.67
C ASN A 46 1.93 3.61 10.16
N SER A 47 0.97 3.81 9.25
CA SER A 47 -0.36 4.29 9.59
C SER A 47 -1.10 3.34 10.55
N LEU A 48 -1.03 2.02 10.33
CA LEU A 48 -1.57 1.02 11.26
C LEU A 48 -0.94 1.13 12.66
N PHE A 49 0.36 1.42 12.74
CA PHE A 49 1.06 1.58 14.02
C PHE A 49 0.53 2.81 14.78
N ILE A 50 0.32 3.92 14.08
CA ILE A 50 -0.30 5.14 14.63
C ILE A 50 -1.75 4.87 15.06
N LEU A 51 -2.46 4.02 14.32
CA LEU A 51 -3.85 3.68 14.61
C LEU A 51 -4.03 2.85 15.87
N ASN A 52 -3.10 1.92 16.10
CA ASN A 52 -3.06 0.99 17.23
C ASN A 52 -2.43 1.60 18.50
N SER A 53 -1.85 2.81 18.40
CA SER A 53 -1.40 3.62 19.53
C SER A 53 -2.54 4.47 20.14
#